data_AF-A0A2P8G4Y0-F1
#
_entry.id   AF-A0A2P8G4Y0-F1
#
_cell.length_a   1.000
_cell.length_b   1.000
_cell.length_c   1.000
_cell.angle_alpha   90.00
_cell.angle_beta   90.00
_cell.angle_gamma   90.00
#
_symmetry.space_group_name_H-M   'P 1'
#
loop_
_entity.id
_entity.type
_entity.pdbx_description
1 polymer ?
#
loop_
_entity_poly.entity_id
_entity_poly.type
_entity_poly.pdbx_seq_one_letter_code
_entity_poly.pdbx_strand_id
1 'polypeptide(L)'
;MISPIEITGPVQRLIDKIGSEYEHEIVPIKPDPAATPGNCYFNVQDKVAKDGGNLVYGWAVWLSDFICEGEHHAVWEDEDGNLVDVTPPRVPIDKLLFIPDDRFAYEGKHIGSIRSSIVDNPLVDHIILLAEMKDYLLRFATRVGNEQHHFNTFNGNIYTHYDTLFNNAVLFFREGGKLGSPCYCGSLKPYSQCHGKNLPASIEKVKDTVVKMDDLAKEGKEGEQSQEG
;
A
#
# COMPACT_ATOMS: atom_id res chain seq x y z
N MET A 1 7.73 -8.27 8.27
CA MET A 1 6.33 -8.78 8.26
C MET A 1 6.37 -10.23 7.85
N ILE A 2 5.37 -11.00 8.26
CA ILE A 2 5.15 -12.39 7.83
C ILE A 2 3.75 -12.51 7.26
N SER A 3 3.49 -13.47 6.38
CA SER A 3 2.11 -13.80 6.05
C SER A 3 1.56 -14.77 7.12
N PRO A 4 0.42 -14.47 7.76
CA PRO A 4 -0.11 -15.32 8.82
C PRO A 4 -0.75 -16.58 8.25
N ILE A 5 -0.52 -17.73 8.88
CA ILE A 5 -1.18 -19.00 8.51
C ILE A 5 -2.45 -19.22 9.35
N GLU A 6 -2.51 -18.62 10.55
CA GLU A 6 -3.65 -18.71 11.45
C GLU A 6 -4.48 -17.42 11.44
N ILE A 7 -5.81 -17.58 11.44
CA ILE A 7 -6.76 -16.47 11.51
C ILE A 7 -6.94 -16.04 12.97
N THR A 8 -5.97 -15.28 13.46
CA THR A 8 -6.03 -14.65 14.79
C THR A 8 -7.02 -13.48 14.79
N GLY A 9 -7.41 -12.98 15.98
CA GLY A 9 -8.31 -11.84 16.10
C GLY A 9 -7.92 -10.60 15.27
N PRO A 10 -6.63 -10.19 15.25
CA PRO A 10 -6.18 -9.12 14.35
C PRO A 10 -6.32 -9.41 12.86
N VAL A 11 -6.10 -10.66 12.44
CA VAL A 11 -6.26 -11.08 11.04
C VAL A 11 -7.75 -11.05 10.66
N GLN A 12 -8.63 -11.58 11.52
CA GLN A 12 -10.08 -11.51 11.30
C GLN A 12 -10.57 -10.07 11.14
N ARG A 13 -10.13 -9.14 12.01
CA ARG A 13 -10.48 -7.72 11.87
C ARG A 13 -10.05 -7.12 10.54
N LEU A 14 -8.91 -7.54 10.00
CA LEU A 14 -8.47 -7.10 8.68
C LEU A 14 -9.34 -7.71 7.58
N ILE A 15 -9.65 -9.01 7.65
CA ILE A 15 -10.57 -9.69 6.71
C ILE A 15 -11.92 -8.97 6.68
N ASP A 16 -12.50 -8.68 7.85
CA ASP A 16 -13.76 -7.95 7.98
C ASP A 16 -13.66 -6.53 7.39
N LYS A 17 -12.51 -5.86 7.57
CA LYS A 17 -12.26 -4.51 7.04
C LYS A 17 -12.07 -4.51 5.53
N ILE A 18 -11.46 -5.55 4.96
CA ILE A 18 -11.37 -5.77 3.50
C ILE A 18 -12.78 -6.00 2.96
N GLY A 19 -13.57 -6.84 3.64
CA GLY A 19 -14.98 -7.07 3.31
C GLY A 19 -15.15 -7.65 1.91
N SER A 20 -14.25 -8.54 1.48
CA SER A 20 -14.41 -9.31 0.24
C SER A 20 -15.56 -10.29 0.38
N GLU A 21 -16.24 -10.60 -0.72
CA GLU A 21 -17.28 -11.64 -0.77
C GLU A 21 -16.68 -13.06 -0.87
N TYR A 22 -15.38 -13.15 -1.18
CA TYR A 22 -14.64 -14.41 -1.30
C TYR A 22 -13.97 -14.80 0.02
N GLU A 23 -13.89 -16.10 0.26
CA GLU A 23 -13.15 -16.66 1.39
C GLU A 23 -11.64 -16.52 1.21
N HIS A 24 -10.93 -16.49 2.34
CA HIS A 24 -9.48 -16.43 2.35
C HIS A 24 -8.87 -17.80 2.08
N GLU A 25 -7.70 -17.82 1.43
CA GLU A 25 -6.99 -19.04 1.06
C GLU A 25 -5.51 -18.96 1.40
N ILE A 26 -4.91 -20.11 1.75
CA ILE A 26 -3.46 -20.22 1.90
C ILE A 26 -2.87 -20.67 0.57
N VAL A 27 -2.29 -19.72 -0.15
CA VAL A 27 -1.75 -19.91 -1.49
C VAL A 27 -0.26 -20.28 -1.41
N PRO A 28 0.22 -21.32 -2.13
CA PRO A 28 1.63 -21.60 -2.24
C PRO A 28 2.36 -20.53 -3.06
N ILE A 29 3.54 -20.15 -2.61
CA ILE A 29 4.43 -19.25 -3.35
C ILE A 29 5.39 -20.09 -4.18
N LYS A 30 5.24 -20.03 -5.50
CA LYS A 30 6.09 -20.72 -6.48
C LYS A 30 6.57 -19.71 -7.51
N PRO A 31 7.65 -18.97 -7.20
CA PRO A 31 8.10 -17.88 -8.06
C PRO A 31 8.42 -18.36 -9.47
N ASP A 32 7.88 -17.69 -10.49
CA ASP A 32 8.31 -17.95 -11.87
C ASP A 32 9.76 -17.44 -12.03
N PRO A 33 10.66 -18.18 -12.71
CA PRO A 33 12.05 -17.75 -12.91
C PRO A 33 12.21 -16.37 -13.59
N ALA A 34 11.23 -15.93 -14.38
CA ALA A 34 11.23 -14.63 -15.03
C ALA A 34 10.55 -13.53 -14.19
N ALA A 35 9.89 -13.89 -13.09
CA ALA A 35 9.14 -12.95 -12.27
C ALA A 35 10.07 -12.03 -11.46
N THR A 36 9.61 -10.81 -11.24
CA THR A 36 10.34 -9.78 -10.50
C THR A 36 9.65 -9.47 -9.16
N PRO A 37 10.38 -9.36 -8.03
CA PRO A 37 9.78 -8.94 -6.76
C PRO A 37 8.99 -7.63 -6.90
N GLY A 38 7.80 -7.57 -6.30
CA GLY A 38 6.96 -6.35 -6.29
C GLY A 38 6.25 -6.01 -7.61
N ASN A 39 6.39 -6.84 -8.64
CA ASN A 39 5.70 -6.70 -9.92
C ASN A 39 4.53 -7.70 -10.05
N CYS A 40 3.78 -7.99 -8.99
CA CYS A 40 2.80 -9.08 -8.97
C CYS A 40 1.80 -9.08 -10.13
N TYR A 41 1.23 -7.92 -10.47
CA TYR A 41 0.34 -7.80 -11.63
C TYR A 41 1.00 -8.23 -12.94
N PHE A 42 2.21 -7.71 -13.21
CA PHE A 42 2.93 -7.99 -14.46
C PHE A 42 3.45 -9.43 -14.49
N ASN A 43 3.91 -9.96 -13.36
CA ASN A 43 4.35 -11.36 -13.25
C ASN A 43 3.22 -12.32 -13.61
N VAL A 44 2.00 -12.08 -13.10
CA VAL A 44 0.85 -12.92 -13.41
C VAL A 44 0.39 -12.71 -14.85
N GLN A 45 0.39 -11.48 -15.37
CA GLN A 45 0.09 -11.22 -16.79
C GLN A 45 1.03 -11.99 -17.73
N ASP A 46 2.34 -11.94 -17.46
CA ASP A 46 3.34 -12.68 -18.24
C ASP A 46 3.16 -14.19 -18.10
N LYS A 47 2.83 -14.67 -16.90
CA LYS A 47 2.54 -16.08 -16.63
C LYS A 47 1.32 -16.56 -17.41
N VAL A 48 0.23 -15.78 -17.43
CA VAL A 48 -0.99 -16.07 -18.19
C VAL A 48 -0.70 -16.09 -19.70
N ALA A 49 0.05 -15.12 -20.20
CA ALA A 49 0.40 -15.05 -21.62
C ALA A 49 1.25 -16.24 -22.08
N LYS A 50 2.11 -16.76 -21.20
CA LYS A 50 3.03 -17.86 -21.48
C LYS A 50 2.40 -19.24 -21.32
N ASP A 51 1.68 -19.44 -20.22
CA ASP A 51 1.25 -20.77 -19.75
C ASP A 51 -0.28 -20.93 -19.65
N GLY A 52 -1.08 -19.92 -20.03
CA GLY A 52 -2.53 -19.93 -19.87
C GLY A 52 -3.00 -19.69 -18.43
N GLY A 53 -4.24 -20.08 -18.11
CA GLY A 53 -4.85 -19.82 -16.80
C GLY A 53 -5.39 -18.40 -16.65
N ASN A 54 -5.67 -17.98 -15.41
CA ASN A 54 -6.29 -16.69 -15.13
C ASN A 54 -5.47 -15.83 -14.16
N LEU A 55 -5.70 -14.52 -14.25
CA LEU A 55 -5.20 -13.56 -13.27
C LEU A 55 -6.29 -13.32 -12.22
N VAL A 56 -5.95 -13.52 -10.95
CA VAL A 56 -6.85 -13.29 -9.82
C VAL A 56 -6.32 -12.13 -8.97
N TYR A 57 -7.12 -11.08 -8.84
CA TYR A 57 -6.85 -9.95 -7.94
C TYR A 57 -7.34 -10.25 -6.52
N GLY A 58 -6.71 -9.60 -5.55
CA GLY A 58 -7.08 -9.73 -4.14
C GLY A 58 -6.07 -9.07 -3.21
N TRP A 59 -6.00 -9.58 -2.00
CA TRP A 59 -5.19 -9.01 -0.93
C TRP A 59 -4.22 -10.03 -0.36
N ALA A 60 -2.93 -9.74 -0.47
CA ALA A 60 -1.88 -10.42 0.27
C ALA A 60 -1.91 -9.93 1.73
N VAL A 61 -2.10 -10.84 2.68
CA VAL A 61 -2.15 -10.48 4.11
C VAL A 61 -0.78 -10.56 4.74
N TRP A 62 -0.40 -9.48 5.42
CA TRP A 62 0.87 -9.30 6.10
C TRP A 62 0.64 -8.90 7.56
N LEU A 63 1.39 -9.54 8.45
CA LEU A 63 1.38 -9.26 9.88
C LEU A 63 2.75 -8.75 10.34
N SER A 64 2.73 -7.63 11.05
CA SER A 64 3.87 -7.10 11.81
C SER A 64 3.60 -7.21 13.31
N ASP A 65 4.44 -6.58 14.12
CA ASP A 65 4.27 -6.46 15.57
C ASP A 65 3.26 -5.38 16.00
N PHE A 66 2.82 -4.49 15.09
CA PHE A 66 1.87 -3.41 15.42
C PHE A 66 0.75 -3.16 14.39
N ILE A 67 0.87 -3.66 13.16
CA ILE A 67 -0.12 -3.55 12.07
C ILE A 67 -0.36 -4.91 11.41
N CYS A 68 -1.62 -5.14 11.01
CA CYS A 68 -2.05 -6.13 10.03
C CYS A 68 -2.43 -5.39 8.74
N GLU A 69 -1.87 -5.81 7.61
CA GLU A 69 -1.95 -5.14 6.32
C GLU A 69 -2.45 -6.10 5.23
N GLY A 70 -3.42 -5.67 4.43
CA GLY A 70 -3.80 -6.26 3.16
C GLY A 70 -3.17 -5.43 2.05
N GLU A 71 -2.13 -5.95 1.41
CA GLU A 71 -1.51 -5.36 0.23
C GLU A 71 -2.25 -5.86 -1.02
N HIS A 72 -2.71 -4.96 -1.88
CA HIS A 72 -3.37 -5.38 -3.12
C HIS A 72 -2.38 -6.14 -4.00
N HIS A 73 -2.76 -7.34 -4.42
CA HIS A 73 -1.86 -8.33 -5.00
C HIS A 73 -2.56 -9.10 -6.12
N ALA A 74 -1.76 -9.77 -6.95
CA ALA A 74 -2.26 -10.69 -7.96
C ALA A 74 -1.58 -12.05 -7.82
N VAL A 75 -2.39 -13.09 -7.97
CA VAL A 75 -1.94 -14.49 -8.04
C VAL A 75 -2.42 -15.12 -9.35
N TRP A 76 -1.73 -16.17 -9.78
CA TRP A 76 -2.09 -16.93 -10.98
C TRP A 76 -3.01 -18.08 -10.58
N GLU A 77 -4.09 -18.28 -11.33
CA GLU A 77 -4.96 -19.45 -11.24
C GLU A 77 -4.64 -20.40 -12.39
N ASP A 78 -4.34 -21.65 -12.09
CA ASP A 78 -4.09 -22.69 -13.10
C ASP A 78 -5.38 -23.26 -13.72
N GLU A 79 -5.25 -24.15 -14.71
CA GLU A 79 -6.39 -24.75 -15.41
C GLU A 79 -7.31 -25.60 -14.51
N ASP A 80 -6.79 -26.07 -13.37
CA ASP A 80 -7.52 -26.84 -12.38
C ASP A 80 -8.20 -25.95 -11.32
N GLY A 81 -8.04 -24.62 -11.41
CA GLY A 81 -8.60 -23.64 -10.49
C GLY A 81 -7.76 -23.44 -9.21
N ASN A 82 -6.51 -23.88 -9.18
CA ASN A 82 -5.65 -23.67 -8.02
C ASN A 82 -4.95 -22.31 -8.11
N LEU A 83 -4.97 -21.57 -7.00
CA LEU A 83 -4.24 -20.31 -6.86
C LEU A 83 -2.76 -20.57 -6.52
N VAL A 84 -1.86 -19.83 -7.18
CA VAL A 84 -0.41 -19.85 -6.95
C VAL A 84 0.14 -18.44 -7.03
N ASP A 85 0.89 -18.01 -6.01
CA ASP A 85 1.65 -16.76 -6.11
C ASP A 85 2.96 -17.03 -6.85
N VAL A 86 3.06 -16.47 -8.06
CA VAL A 86 4.25 -16.58 -8.92
C VAL A 86 5.25 -15.46 -8.69
N THR A 87 4.98 -14.54 -7.77
CA THR A 87 5.85 -13.42 -7.46
C THR A 87 6.92 -13.84 -6.45
N PRO A 88 8.22 -13.57 -6.70
CA PRO A 88 9.26 -13.83 -5.73
C PRO A 88 9.01 -13.04 -4.44
N PRO A 89 8.99 -13.69 -3.27
CA PRO A 89 8.70 -13.02 -2.01
C PRO A 89 9.92 -12.21 -1.56
N ARG A 90 9.67 -11.08 -0.88
CA ARG A 90 10.76 -10.25 -0.30
C ARG A 90 11.38 -10.84 0.95
N VAL A 91 10.68 -11.77 1.59
CA VAL A 91 11.09 -12.48 2.79
C VAL A 91 10.99 -13.99 2.49
N PRO A 92 11.79 -14.84 3.14
CA PRO A 92 11.82 -16.27 2.84
C PRO A 92 10.58 -16.98 3.42
N ILE A 93 9.47 -16.88 2.68
CA ILE A 93 8.19 -17.55 2.96
C ILE A 93 7.78 -18.37 1.74
N ASP A 94 7.04 -19.45 1.97
CA ASP A 94 6.58 -20.40 0.95
C ASP A 94 5.05 -20.41 0.78
N LYS A 95 4.33 -19.65 1.62
CA LYS A 95 2.88 -19.53 1.62
C LYS A 95 2.43 -18.10 1.90
N LEU A 96 1.29 -17.74 1.31
CA LEU A 96 0.65 -16.44 1.45
C LEU A 96 -0.82 -16.65 1.84
N LEU A 97 -1.28 -15.99 2.90
CA LEU A 97 -2.71 -15.78 3.12
C LEU A 97 -3.20 -14.73 2.13
N PHE A 98 -4.07 -15.18 1.21
CA PHE A 98 -4.60 -14.39 0.13
C PHE A 98 -6.13 -14.32 0.24
N ILE A 99 -6.69 -13.15 -0.04
CA ILE A 99 -8.15 -12.94 -0.04
C ILE A 99 -8.50 -12.46 -1.44
N PRO A 100 -9.06 -13.31 -2.33
CA PRO A 100 -9.52 -12.89 -3.63
C PRO A 100 -10.50 -11.73 -3.52
N ASP A 101 -10.45 -10.78 -4.45
CA ASP A 101 -11.34 -9.61 -4.47
C ASP A 101 -11.40 -9.02 -5.89
N ASP A 102 -12.55 -9.13 -6.54
CA ASP A 102 -12.78 -8.68 -7.91
C ASP A 102 -13.21 -7.21 -8.04
N ARG A 103 -13.41 -6.53 -6.90
CA ARG A 103 -13.82 -5.12 -6.87
C ARG A 103 -12.70 -4.16 -7.30
N PHE A 104 -11.45 -4.63 -7.31
CA PHE A 104 -10.25 -3.81 -7.51
C PHE A 104 -9.37 -4.36 -8.63
N ALA A 105 -9.75 -4.11 -9.89
CA ALA A 105 -8.87 -4.42 -11.02
C ALA A 105 -7.69 -3.44 -11.11
N TYR A 106 -6.47 -3.94 -11.35
CA TYR A 106 -5.32 -3.08 -11.59
C TYR A 106 -5.34 -2.51 -13.02
N GLU A 107 -5.59 -1.21 -13.13
CA GLU A 107 -5.63 -0.46 -14.40
C GLU A 107 -4.43 0.48 -14.58
N GLY A 108 -3.25 0.05 -14.09
CA GLY A 108 -2.02 0.85 -14.19
C GLY A 108 -1.87 1.93 -13.12
N LYS A 109 -2.77 1.99 -12.14
CA LYS A 109 -2.71 2.91 -10.99
C LYS A 109 -2.54 2.15 -9.68
N HIS A 110 -1.82 2.75 -8.74
CA HIS A 110 -1.62 2.17 -7.41
C HIS A 110 -2.96 1.97 -6.69
N ILE A 111 -3.15 0.78 -6.11
CA ILE A 111 -4.28 0.47 -5.23
C ILE A 111 -3.72 0.44 -3.80
N GLY A 112 -4.25 1.31 -2.95
CA GLY A 112 -3.72 1.49 -1.60
C GLY A 112 -4.00 0.28 -0.71
N SER A 113 -3.05 -0.05 0.18
CA SER A 113 -3.21 -1.18 1.09
C SER A 113 -4.20 -0.84 2.20
N ILE A 114 -4.91 -1.86 2.68
CA ILE A 114 -5.84 -1.75 3.81
C ILE A 114 -5.09 -2.15 5.07
N ARG A 115 -5.07 -1.30 6.10
CA ARG A 115 -4.31 -1.53 7.34
C ARG A 115 -5.19 -1.46 8.58
N SER A 116 -4.87 -2.25 9.60
CA SER A 116 -5.46 -2.15 10.93
C SER A 116 -4.40 -2.28 12.02
N SER A 117 -4.57 -1.54 13.12
CA SER A 117 -3.71 -1.69 14.30
C SER A 117 -3.97 -3.03 14.99
N ILE A 118 -2.90 -3.66 15.48
CA ILE A 118 -3.00 -4.87 16.31
C ILE A 118 -2.63 -4.61 17.77
N VAL A 119 -2.28 -3.36 18.11
CA VAL A 119 -1.86 -2.93 19.45
C VAL A 119 -2.73 -1.77 19.96
N ASP A 120 -2.82 -1.65 21.28
CA ASP A 120 -3.50 -0.54 21.94
C ASP A 120 -2.57 0.66 22.10
N ASN A 121 -2.22 1.30 20.97
CA ASN A 121 -1.49 2.57 20.96
C ASN A 121 -2.01 3.45 19.80
N PRO A 122 -2.76 4.53 20.09
CA PRO A 122 -3.31 5.42 19.07
C PRO A 122 -2.27 6.12 18.17
N LEU A 123 -0.99 6.09 18.53
CA LEU A 123 0.07 6.53 17.61
C LEU A 123 0.14 5.66 16.35
N VAL A 124 -0.25 4.38 16.44
CA VAL A 124 -0.28 3.47 15.29
C VAL A 124 -1.35 3.89 14.28
N ASP A 125 -2.47 4.44 14.74
CA ASP A 125 -3.49 4.98 13.82
C ASP A 125 -2.93 6.16 13.00
N HIS A 126 -2.08 7.00 13.61
CA HIS A 126 -1.38 8.05 12.87
C HIS A 126 -0.36 7.49 11.88
N ILE A 127 0.34 6.40 12.22
CA ILE A 127 1.25 5.72 11.29
C ILE A 127 0.47 5.16 10.09
N ILE A 128 -0.69 4.54 10.34
CA ILE A 128 -1.58 4.03 9.29
C ILE A 128 -2.05 5.19 8.39
N LEU A 129 -2.51 6.31 8.96
CA LEU A 129 -2.94 7.48 8.17
C LEU A 129 -1.82 8.05 7.30
N LEU A 130 -0.58 8.09 7.80
CA LEU A 130 0.58 8.53 7.03
C LEU A 130 0.91 7.55 5.89
N ALA A 131 0.79 6.24 6.12
CA ALA A 131 0.96 5.22 5.10
C ALA A 131 -0.13 5.33 4.01
N GLU A 132 -1.40 5.49 4.41
CA GLU A 132 -2.53 5.71 3.50
C GLU A 132 -2.36 6.98 2.66
N MET A 133 -1.78 8.04 3.24
CA MET A 133 -1.46 9.26 2.47
C MET A 133 -0.38 9.00 1.41
N LYS A 134 0.64 8.19 1.73
CA LYS A 134 1.66 7.79 0.73
C LYS A 134 1.04 6.97 -0.41
N ASP A 135 0.21 6.00 -0.08
CA ASP A 135 -0.55 5.21 -1.07
C ASP A 135 -1.44 6.10 -1.94
N TYR A 136 -2.11 7.07 -1.32
CA TYR A 136 -2.94 8.04 -2.02
C TYR A 136 -2.14 8.83 -3.06
N LEU A 137 -0.91 9.25 -2.72
CA LEU A 137 -0.02 10.00 -3.60
C LEU A 137 0.50 9.14 -4.76
N LEU A 138 0.78 7.85 -4.53
CA LEU A 138 1.28 6.94 -5.57
C LEU A 138 0.32 6.80 -6.77
N ARG A 139 -0.96 7.11 -6.60
CA ARG A 139 -1.95 7.17 -7.69
C ARG A 139 -1.67 8.28 -8.72
N PHE A 140 -0.85 9.27 -8.36
CA PHE A 140 -0.41 10.37 -9.21
C PHE A 140 1.02 10.18 -9.73
N ALA A 141 1.65 9.05 -9.43
CA ALA A 141 2.96 8.71 -9.96
C ALA A 141 2.85 7.93 -11.27
N THR A 142 3.84 8.08 -12.12
CA THR A 142 4.10 7.14 -13.22
C THR A 142 5.08 6.09 -12.73
N ARG A 143 4.71 4.81 -12.79
CA ARG A 143 5.64 3.72 -12.49
C ARG A 143 6.68 3.63 -13.62
N VAL A 144 7.97 3.77 -13.28
CA VAL A 144 9.10 3.72 -14.20
C VAL A 144 9.98 2.51 -13.85
N GLY A 145 9.75 1.37 -14.52
CA GLY A 145 10.46 0.13 -14.23
C GLY A 145 10.00 -0.58 -12.95
N ASN A 146 10.92 -1.29 -12.30
CA ASN A 146 10.63 -2.15 -11.15
C ASN A 146 10.46 -1.31 -9.89
N GLU A 147 9.21 -0.95 -9.61
CA GLU A 147 8.77 -0.28 -8.37
C GLU A 147 9.25 1.15 -8.17
N GLN A 148 9.93 1.73 -9.16
CA GLN A 148 10.28 3.14 -9.08
C GLN A 148 9.07 3.96 -9.54
N HIS A 149 8.82 5.05 -8.83
CA HIS A 149 7.71 5.94 -9.08
C HIS A 149 8.25 7.33 -9.41
N HIS A 150 7.89 7.82 -10.57
CA HIS A 150 8.19 9.19 -10.97
C HIS A 150 6.98 10.08 -10.66
N PHE A 151 7.24 11.16 -9.94
CA PHE A 151 6.26 12.21 -9.65
C PHE A 151 6.66 13.50 -10.36
N ASN A 152 5.67 14.36 -10.63
CA ASN A 152 5.98 15.77 -10.86
C ASN A 152 6.59 16.39 -9.59
N THR A 153 7.29 17.53 -9.73
CA THR A 153 8.01 18.17 -8.62
C THR A 153 7.12 18.45 -7.41
N PHE A 154 5.88 18.90 -7.62
CA PHE A 154 4.95 19.20 -6.53
C PHE A 154 4.58 17.94 -5.74
N ASN A 155 4.06 16.92 -6.41
CA ASN A 155 3.65 15.66 -5.78
C ASN A 155 4.83 14.91 -5.16
N GLY A 156 6.02 14.97 -5.79
CA GLY A 156 7.25 14.36 -5.26
C GLY A 156 7.71 15.00 -3.93
N ASN A 157 7.60 16.33 -3.82
CA ASN A 157 7.91 17.03 -2.56
C ASN A 157 6.92 16.65 -1.44
N ILE A 158 5.62 16.56 -1.78
CA ILE A 158 4.60 16.13 -0.83
C ILE A 158 4.84 14.68 -0.39
N TYR A 159 5.14 13.78 -1.32
CA TYR A 159 5.46 12.38 -1.02
C TYR A 159 6.67 12.28 -0.08
N THR A 160 7.76 12.99 -0.38
CA THR A 160 8.97 13.00 0.46
C THR A 160 8.68 13.52 1.88
N HIS A 161 7.83 14.53 1.99
CA HIS A 161 7.40 15.05 3.29
C HIS A 161 6.63 13.99 4.10
N TYR A 162 5.63 13.35 3.51
CA TYR A 162 4.85 12.32 4.19
C TYR A 162 5.63 11.03 4.46
N ASP A 163 6.58 10.68 3.59
CA ASP A 163 7.53 9.60 3.85
C ASP A 163 8.40 9.88 5.07
N THR A 164 8.91 11.11 5.18
CA THR A 164 9.67 11.56 6.36
C THR A 164 8.81 11.50 7.63
N LEU A 165 7.57 11.99 7.59
CA LEU A 165 6.65 11.93 8.73
C LEU A 165 6.35 10.49 9.14
N PHE A 166 6.08 9.60 8.18
CA PHE A 166 5.84 8.18 8.39
C PHE A 166 7.03 7.52 9.08
N ASN A 167 8.24 7.67 8.52
CA ASN A 167 9.46 7.06 9.05
C ASN A 167 9.77 7.55 10.47
N ASN A 168 9.62 8.85 10.73
CA ASN A 168 9.81 9.41 12.06
C ASN A 168 8.75 8.92 13.07
N ALA A 169 7.49 8.79 12.65
CA ALA A 169 6.42 8.27 13.50
C ALA A 169 6.65 6.79 13.86
N VAL A 170 7.09 5.98 12.91
CA VAL A 170 7.46 4.56 13.14
C VAL A 170 8.64 4.46 14.10
N LEU A 171 9.71 5.23 13.89
CA LEU A 171 10.87 5.22 14.79
C LEU A 171 10.46 5.65 16.21
N PHE A 172 9.71 6.75 16.32
CA PHE A 172 9.20 7.24 17.60
C PHE A 172 8.34 6.20 18.33
N PHE A 173 7.46 5.50 17.61
CA PHE A 173 6.68 4.40 18.18
C PHE A 173 7.58 3.26 18.70
N ARG A 174 8.58 2.85 17.91
CA ARG A 174 9.54 1.79 18.28
C ARG A 174 10.37 2.14 19.51
N GLU A 175 10.62 3.41 19.77
CA GLU A 175 11.29 3.91 20.97
C GLU A 175 10.34 4.03 22.19
N GLY A 176 9.09 3.56 22.08
CA GLY A 176 8.09 3.62 23.14
C GLY A 176 7.27 4.91 23.16
N GLY A 177 7.33 5.70 22.08
CA GLY A 177 6.53 6.90 21.89
C GLY A 177 5.03 6.64 21.94
N LYS A 178 4.31 7.61 22.49
CA LYS A 178 2.84 7.65 22.59
C LYS A 178 2.37 9.07 22.27
N LEU A 179 1.07 9.25 22.09
CA LEU A 179 0.50 10.57 21.78
C LEU A 179 0.88 11.66 22.79
N GLY A 180 0.99 11.31 24.07
CA GLY A 180 1.37 12.23 25.16
C GLY A 180 2.87 12.43 25.35
N SER A 181 3.72 11.61 24.73
CA SER A 181 5.17 11.71 24.86
C SER A 181 5.69 12.99 24.21
N PRO A 182 6.81 13.59 24.69
CA PRO A 182 7.47 14.69 24.02
C PRO A 182 7.75 14.34 22.55
N CYS A 183 7.42 15.25 21.65
CA CYS A 183 7.50 14.98 20.22
C CYS A 183 8.96 14.79 19.77
N TYR A 184 9.18 13.83 18.86
CA TYR A 184 10.48 13.46 18.30
C TYR A 184 11.26 14.61 17.65
N CYS A 185 10.62 15.74 17.36
CA CYS A 185 11.27 16.91 16.77
C CYS A 185 12.03 17.80 17.77
N GLY A 186 12.03 17.45 19.06
CA GLY A 186 12.72 18.23 20.10
C GLY A 186 11.96 19.47 20.59
N SER A 187 10.72 19.69 20.14
CA SER A 187 9.90 20.85 20.59
C SER A 187 9.44 20.78 22.05
N LEU A 188 9.65 19.64 22.73
CA LEU A 188 9.16 19.29 24.07
C LEU A 188 7.62 19.27 24.23
N LYS A 189 6.85 19.72 23.24
CA LYS A 189 5.39 19.59 23.22
C LYS A 189 5.00 18.11 23.09
N PRO A 190 3.86 17.68 23.67
CA PRO A 190 3.31 16.35 23.39
C PRO A 190 3.17 16.11 21.87
N TYR A 191 3.42 14.90 21.39
CA TYR A 191 3.28 14.55 19.97
C TYR A 191 1.88 14.95 19.42
N SER A 192 0.82 14.69 20.18
CA SER A 192 -0.57 15.07 19.82
C SER A 192 -0.79 16.58 19.66
N GLN A 193 0.11 17.41 20.19
CA GLN A 193 0.07 18.87 20.07
C GLN A 193 1.16 19.41 19.14
N CYS A 194 1.92 18.53 18.49
CA CYS A 194 2.97 18.85 17.53
C CYS A 194 2.69 18.13 16.20
N HIS A 195 3.50 17.13 15.82
CA HIS A 195 3.34 16.41 14.55
C HIS A 195 2.06 15.57 14.45
N GLY A 196 1.45 15.20 15.58
CA GLY A 196 0.14 14.56 15.62
C GLY A 196 -1.03 15.55 15.61
N LYS A 197 -0.77 16.86 15.74
CA LYS A 197 -1.84 17.85 15.89
C LYS A 197 -2.65 17.98 14.61
N ASN A 198 -3.94 17.69 14.68
CA ASN A 198 -4.88 17.79 13.56
C ASN A 198 -4.44 17.00 12.33
N LEU A 199 -3.62 15.95 12.49
CA LEU A 199 -3.04 15.20 11.38
C LEU A 199 -4.10 14.71 10.37
N PRO A 200 -5.23 14.10 10.78
CA PRO A 200 -6.26 13.66 9.83
C PRO A 200 -6.80 14.82 8.96
N ALA A 201 -7.15 15.95 9.60
CA ALA A 201 -7.69 17.10 8.89
C ALA A 201 -6.65 17.78 7.97
N SER A 202 -5.38 17.75 8.33
CA SER A 202 -4.29 18.24 7.49
C SER A 202 -4.10 17.37 6.25
N ILE A 203 -4.17 16.04 6.41
CA ILE A 203 -4.07 15.07 5.30
C ILE A 203 -5.18 15.33 4.28
N GLU A 204 -6.43 15.45 4.71
CA GLU A 204 -7.56 15.68 3.79
C GLU A 204 -7.40 16.98 2.98
N LYS A 205 -6.96 18.07 3.62
CA LYS A 205 -6.67 19.33 2.91
C LYS A 205 -5.55 19.19 1.88
N VAL A 206 -4.53 18.38 2.17
CA VAL A 206 -3.45 18.12 1.22
C VAL A 206 -3.96 17.26 0.05
N LYS A 207 -4.81 16.26 0.30
CA LYS A 207 -5.46 15.49 -0.77
C LYS A 207 -6.22 16.39 -1.74
N ASP A 208 -7.04 17.31 -1.23
CA ASP A 208 -7.76 18.30 -2.05
C ASP A 208 -6.81 19.17 -2.89
N THR A 209 -5.67 19.55 -2.30
CA THR A 209 -4.66 20.37 -2.98
C THR A 209 -3.96 19.59 -4.08
N VAL A 210 -3.60 18.33 -3.82
CA VAL A 210 -2.95 17.43 -4.79
C VAL A 210 -3.84 17.23 -6.01
N VAL A 211 -5.13 16.95 -5.82
CA VAL A 211 -6.09 16.81 -6.93
C VAL A 211 -6.12 18.08 -7.78
N LYS A 212 -6.31 19.25 -7.15
CA LYS A 212 -6.36 20.54 -7.87
C LYS A 212 -5.08 20.83 -8.65
N MET A 213 -3.91 20.55 -8.07
CA MET A 213 -2.62 20.80 -8.74
C MET A 213 -2.39 19.82 -9.89
N ASP A 214 -2.82 18.57 -9.75
CA ASP A 214 -2.71 17.55 -10.80
C ASP A 214 -3.62 17.88 -11.99
N ASP A 215 -4.84 18.33 -11.74
CA ASP A 215 -5.78 18.77 -12.78
C ASP A 215 -5.23 19.96 -13.58
N LEU A 216 -4.73 21.00 -12.89
CA LEU A 216 -4.09 22.15 -13.53
C LEU A 216 -2.87 21.76 -14.38
N ALA A 217 -2.08 20.78 -13.91
CA ALA A 217 -0.91 20.29 -14.65
C ALA A 217 -1.28 19.51 -15.93
N LYS A 218 -2.48 18.90 -15.98
CA LYS A 218 -2.99 18.24 -17.18
C LYS A 218 -3.53 19.26 -18.19
N GLU A 219 -4.32 20.23 -17.73
CA GLU A 219 -4.85 21.31 -18.58
C GLU A 219 -3.74 22.10 -19.27
N GLY A 220 -2.64 22.41 -18.56
CA GLY A 220 -1.49 23.09 -19.14
C GLY A 220 -0.82 22.33 -20.28
N LYS A 221 -0.77 20.99 -20.20
CA LYS A 221 -0.16 20.13 -21.24
C LYS A 221 -1.04 20.00 -22.49
N GLU A 222 -2.36 19.98 -22.33
CA GLU A 222 -3.31 19.97 -23.45
C GLU A 222 -3.33 21.31 -24.21
N GLY A 223 -3.14 22.42 -23.49
CA GLY A 223 -2.99 23.76 -24.07
C GLY A 223 -1.71 23.96 -24.89
N GLU A 224 -0.60 23.33 -24.48
CA GLU A 224 0.67 23.38 -25.23
C GLU A 224 0.62 22.52 -26.51
N GLN A 225 0.02 21.33 -26.45
CA GLN A 225 -0.12 20.44 -27.62
C GLN A 225 -1.07 20.96 -28.70
N SER A 226 -2.00 21.86 -28.36
CA SER A 226 -2.94 22.47 -29.29
C SER A 226 -2.43 23.77 -29.95
N GLN A 227 -1.28 24.29 -29.50
CA GLN A 227 -0.63 25.46 -30.09
C GLN A 227 0.53 25.11 -31.05
N GLU A 228 0.93 23.84 -31.11
CA GLU A 228 1.97 23.33 -32.04
C GLU A 228 1.38 22.64 -33.30
N GLY A 229 0.06 22.74 -33.52
CA GLY A 229 -0.67 22.15 -34.66
C GLY A 229 -1.02 23.15 -35.77
#